data_AF-A0A947WAT4-F1
#
_entry.id   AF-A0A947WAT4-F1
#
_cell.length_a   1.000
_cell.length_b   1.000
_cell.length_c   1.000
_cell.angle_alpha   90.00
_cell.angle_beta   90.00
_cell.angle_gamma   90.00
#
_symmetry.space_group_name_H-M   'P 1'
#
loop_
_entity.id
_entity.type
_entity.pdbx_description
1 polymer ?
#
loop_
_entity_poly.entity_id
_entity_poly.type
_entity_poly.pdbx_seq_one_letter_code
_entity_poly.pdbx_strand_id
1 'polypeptide(L)' 'MKISVVIVSKNRSNDLTHCLGSLLSQSISLDQLVLIDNNSTDKTKEVFSNFAKNSQ' A
#
# COMPACT_ATOMS: atom_id res chain seq x y z
N MET A 1 1.07 11.14 -18.18
CA MET A 1 0.45 9.80 -18.16
C MET A 1 -0.16 9.62 -16.79
N LYS A 2 -1.37 9.05 -16.69
CA LYS A 2 -1.96 8.75 -15.37
C LYS A 2 -1.64 7.33 -14.96
N ILE A 3 -1.30 7.10 -13.69
CA ILE A 3 -0.88 5.81 -13.15
C ILE A 3 -1.76 5.46 -11.95
N SER A 4 -2.46 4.33 -12.07
CA SER A 4 -3.20 3.69 -10.98
C SER A 4 -2.49 2.40 -10.58
N VAL A 5 -2.18 2.25 -9.30
CA VAL A 5 -1.55 1.04 -8.74
C VAL A 5 -2.55 0.30 -7.89
N VAL A 6 -2.63 -1.02 -8.06
CA VAL A 6 -3.50 -1.90 -7.28
C VAL A 6 -2.63 -2.94 -6.56
N ILE A 7 -2.76 -3.02 -5.25
CA ILE A 7 -2.02 -3.97 -4.42
C ILE A 7 -3.00 -4.85 -3.66
N VAL A 8 -2.92 -6.16 -3.90
CA VAL A 8 -3.63 -7.17 -3.12
C VAL A 8 -2.62 -7.86 -2.21
N SER A 9 -2.87 -7.87 -0.90
CA SER A 9 -1.96 -8.47 0.07
C SER A 9 -2.66 -9.41 1.04
N LYS A 10 -1.96 -10.47 1.45
CA LYS A 10 -2.38 -11.40 2.50
C LYS A 10 -1.19 -11.79 3.34
N ASN A 11 -1.22 -11.49 4.63
CA ASN A 11 -0.20 -11.90 5.59
C ASN A 11 1.24 -11.49 5.20
N ARG A 12 1.43 -10.24 4.76
CA ARG A 12 2.70 -9.71 4.27
C ARG A 12 2.98 -8.30 4.81
N SER A 13 2.77 -8.07 6.11
CA SER A 13 2.95 -6.72 6.69
C SER A 13 4.32 -6.10 6.39
N ASN A 14 5.40 -6.90 6.45
CA ASN A 14 6.76 -6.41 6.27
C ASN A 14 7.04 -6.03 4.81
N ASP A 15 6.81 -6.95 3.87
CA ASP A 15 6.99 -6.71 2.43
C ASP A 15 6.12 -5.53 1.96
N LEU A 16 4.87 -5.47 2.45
CA LEU A 16 3.95 -4.40 2.10
C LEU A 16 4.47 -3.04 2.55
N THR A 17 5.04 -2.94 3.76
CA THR A 17 5.62 -1.68 4.25
C THR A 17 6.76 -1.22 3.35
N HIS A 18 7.65 -2.12 2.96
CA HIS A 18 8.75 -1.80 2.03
C HIS A 18 8.22 -1.39 0.65
N CYS A 19 7.26 -2.14 0.11
CA CYS A 19 6.64 -1.85 -1.19
C CYS A 19 6.01 -0.46 -1.22
N LEU A 20 5.21 -0.13 -0.21
CA LEU A 20 4.56 1.18 -0.08
C LEU A 20 5.58 2.32 0.05
N GLY A 21 6.65 2.11 0.83
CA GLY A 21 7.75 3.07 0.92
C GLY A 21 8.43 3.32 -0.43
N SER A 22 8.72 2.26 -1.19
CA SER A 22 9.32 2.37 -2.53
C SER A 22 8.40 3.03 -3.55
N LEU A 23 7.08 2.85 -3.43
CA LEU A 23 6.09 3.50 -4.29
C LEU A 23 6.00 5.01 -4.03
N LEU A 24 6.06 5.42 -2.76
CA LEU A 24 6.07 6.83 -2.39
C LEU A 24 7.35 7.56 -2.82
N SER A 25 8.47 6.84 -2.95
CA SER A 25 9.76 7.41 -3.35
C SER A 25 9.99 7.44 -4.87
N GLN A 26 9.01 7.07 -5.70
CA GLN A 26 9.17 7.08 -7.15
C GLN A 26 9.30 8.51 -7.70
N SER A 27 10.04 8.65 -8.80
CA SER A 27 10.18 9.93 -9.52
C SER A 27 8.89 10.41 -10.18
N ILE A 28 7.92 9.50 -10.38
CA ILE A 28 6.61 9.79 -10.93
C ILE A 28 5.57 9.52 -9.84
N SER A 29 4.76 10.54 -9.53
CA SER A 29 3.67 10.40 -8.56
C SER A 29 2.55 9.52 -9.09
N LEU A 30 1.93 8.76 -8.19
CA LEU A 30 0.74 7.95 -8.49
C LEU A 30 -0.51 8.82 -8.43
N ASP A 31 -1.39 8.70 -9.40
CA ASP A 31 -2.70 9.37 -9.37
C ASP A 31 -3.67 8.63 -8.45
N GLN A 32 -3.51 7.31 -8.34
CA GLN A 32 -4.39 6.46 -7.55
C GLN A 32 -3.63 5.24 -7.01
N LEU A 33 -3.90 4.90 -5.74
CA LEU A 33 -3.46 3.67 -5.13
C LEU A 33 -4.67 2.96 -4.51
N VAL A 34 -4.89 1.71 -4.88
CA VAL A 34 -5.97 0.86 -4.36
C VAL A 34 -5.35 -0.31 -3.60
N LEU A 35 -5.65 -0.40 -2.30
CA LEU A 35 -5.14 -1.43 -1.40
C LEU A 35 -6.25 -2.39 -1.04
N ILE A 36 -6.02 -3.69 -1.24
CA ILE A 36 -7.01 -4.75 -1.02
C ILE A 36 -6.41 -5.78 -0.05
N ASP A 37 -6.99 -5.88 1.14
CA ASP A 37 -6.67 -6.94 2.10
C ASP A 37 -7.43 -8.22 1.77
N ASN A 38 -6.70 -9.30 1.52
CA ASN A 38 -7.28 -10.62 1.25
C ASN A 38 -7.42 -11.45 2.54
N ASN A 39 -8.16 -10.88 3.48
CA ASN A 39 -8.46 -11.43 4.80
C ASN A 39 -7.20 -11.83 5.58
N SER A 40 -6.33 -10.87 5.82
CA SER A 40 -5.11 -11.09 6.61
C SER A 40 -5.44 -11.30 8.09
N THR A 41 -4.64 -12.15 8.72
CA THR A 41 -4.65 -12.48 10.15
C THR A 41 -3.40 -11.97 10.88
N ASP A 42 -2.49 -11.34 10.17
CA ASP A 42 -1.31 -10.65 10.72
C ASP A 42 -1.54 -9.12 10.77
N LYS A 43 -0.44 -8.36 10.86
CA LYS A 43 -0.45 -6.89 10.90
C LYS A 43 -0.68 -6.20 9.55
N THR A 44 -0.97 -6.92 8.47
CA THR A 44 -1.17 -6.33 7.12
C THR A 44 -2.27 -5.25 7.14
N LYS A 45 -3.36 -5.48 7.87
CA LYS A 45 -4.46 -4.51 8.03
C LYS A 45 -4.02 -3.22 8.73
N GLU A 46 -3.11 -3.32 9.70
CA GLU A 46 -2.54 -2.16 10.39
C GLU A 46 -1.69 -1.32 9.43
N VAL A 47 -0.88 -1.98 8.59
CA VAL A 47 -0.05 -1.30 7.58
C VAL A 47 -0.94 -0.52 6.59
N PHE A 48 -2.02 -1.13 6.09
CA PHE A 48 -2.97 -0.42 5.23
C PHE A 48 -3.62 0.78 5.92
N SER A 49 -4.07 0.60 7.17
CA SER A 49 -4.72 1.66 7.94
C SER A 49 -3.79 2.84 8.20
N ASN A 50 -2.52 2.56 8.53
CA ASN A 50 -1.51 3.58 8.75
C ASN A 50 -1.17 4.34 7.46
N PHE A 51 -1.10 3.63 6.33
CA PHE A 51 -0.83 4.26 5.04
C PHE A 51 -1.98 5.18 4.59
N ALA A 52 -3.23 4.74 4.75
CA ALA A 52 -4.40 5.54 4.41
C ALA A 52 -4.52 6.83 5.25
N LYS A 53 -4.15 6.79 6.54
CA LYS A 53 -4.17 7.96 7.43
C LYS A 53 -3.14 9.04 7.07
N ASN A 54 -1.98 8.63 6.56
CA ASN A 54 -0.91 9.54 6.16
C ASN A 54 -1.12 10.16 4.76
N SER A 55 -2.21 9.80 4.07
CA SER A 55 -2.53 10.27 2.72
C SER A 55 -3.56 11.42 2.73
N GLN A 56 -3.78 12.07 3.88
CA GLN A 56 -4.59 13.29 4.04
C GLN A 56 -3.72 14.55 4.04
#